data_AF-A0A965BKI5-F1
#
_entry.id   AF-A0A965BKI5-F1
#
_cell.length_a   1.000
_cell.length_b   1.000
_cell.length_c   1.000
_cell.angle_alpha   90.00
_cell.angle_beta   90.00
_cell.angle_gamma   90.00
#
_symmetry.space_group_name_H-M   'P 1'
#
loop_
_entity.id
_entity.type
_entity.pdbx_description
1 polymer ?
#
loop_
_entity_poly.entity_id
_entity_poly.type
_entity_poly.pdbx_seq_one_letter_code
_entity_poly.pdbx_strand_id
1 'polypeptide(L)' 'MAVEIAPQVAPVGAQVSNETAPYKESFLWEWATTVDHKKIGILYLLTGGLFFLIGGLEALLVR' A
#
# COMPACT_ATOMS: atom_id res chain seq x y z
N MET A 1 19.12 9.87 60.97
CA MET A 1 19.98 9.69 59.79
C MET A 1 19.25 8.71 58.87
N ALA A 2 18.22 9.20 58.15
CA ALA A 2 17.44 8.40 57.20
C ALA A 2 18.26 8.31 55.91
N VAL A 3 18.78 7.13 55.56
CA VAL A 3 18.17 6.16 54.65
C VAL A 3 17.85 6.79 53.30
N GLU A 4 18.81 6.60 52.39
CA GLU A 4 18.71 6.46 50.94
C GLU A 4 17.54 7.16 50.23
N ILE A 5 17.88 8.36 49.76
CA ILE A 5 17.31 9.01 48.57
C ILE A 5 17.23 8.03 47.39
N ALA A 6 16.01 7.80 46.91
CA ALA A 6 15.72 7.00 45.73
C ALA A 6 16.53 7.45 44.50
N PRO A 7 16.88 6.55 43.56
CA PRO A 7 17.37 6.96 42.27
C PRO A 7 16.19 7.47 41.42
N GLN A 8 16.03 8.78 41.31
CA GLN A 8 15.25 9.40 40.22
C GLN A 8 15.97 9.18 38.89
N VAL A 9 15.87 7.97 38.35
CA VAL A 9 16.06 7.75 36.92
C VAL A 9 14.84 8.35 36.22
N ALA A 10 15.03 9.47 35.54
CA ALA A 10 14.02 10.00 34.64
C ALA A 10 13.64 8.88 33.64
N PRO A 11 12.35 8.74 33.25
CA PRO A 11 12.00 7.81 32.19
C PRO A 11 12.79 8.19 30.95
N VAL A 12 13.74 7.32 30.59
CA VAL A 12 14.59 7.45 29.43
C VAL A 12 13.71 7.59 28.20
N GLY A 13 13.93 8.69 27.48
CA GLY A 13 13.42 8.91 26.14
C GLY A 13 11.96 9.34 26.11
N ALA A 14 11.75 10.67 26.05
CA ALA A 14 10.69 11.21 25.22
C ALA A 14 10.67 10.42 23.90
N GLN A 15 9.63 9.62 23.71
CA GLN A 15 9.36 8.98 22.44
C GLN A 15 9.16 10.13 21.45
N VAL A 16 10.18 10.42 20.65
CA VAL A 16 10.04 11.31 19.50
C VAL A 16 8.97 10.68 18.65
N SER A 17 7.77 11.25 18.70
CA SER A 17 6.66 10.95 17.81
C SER A 17 7.07 11.42 16.42
N ASN A 18 7.85 10.59 15.72
CA ASN A 18 8.10 10.73 14.30
C ASN A 18 6.84 10.30 13.56
N GLU A 19 5.86 11.19 13.56
CA GLU A 19 4.78 11.25 12.57
C GLU A 19 5.38 11.62 11.20
N THR A 20 6.20 10.74 10.64
CA THR A 20 6.64 10.88 9.24
C THR A 20 5.50 10.38 8.36
N ALA A 21 4.92 11.34 7.64
CA ALA A 21 3.79 11.23 6.73
C ALA A 21 3.63 9.85 6.03
N PRO A 22 2.39 9.37 5.84
CA PRO A 22 2.13 8.11 5.17
C PRO A 22 2.70 8.15 3.73
N TYR A 23 3.71 7.32 3.47
CA TYR A 23 4.25 7.10 2.13
C TYR A 23 3.16 6.42 1.28
N LYS A 24 2.41 7.22 0.52
CA LYS A 24 1.30 6.80 -0.33
C LYS A 24 1.74 6.51 -1.77
N GLU A 25 2.96 6.02 -1.96
CA GLU A 25 3.58 5.99 -3.27
C GLU A 25 4.17 4.60 -3.51
N SER A 26 3.34 3.59 -3.79
CA SER A 26 3.79 2.36 -4.50
C SER A 26 2.70 1.32 -4.73
N PHE A 27 1.49 1.44 -4.19
CA PHE A 27 0.47 0.39 -4.32
C PHE A 27 0.19 -0.02 -5.78
N LEU A 28 0.28 0.94 -6.71
CA LEU A 28 0.15 0.69 -8.16
C LEU A 28 1.43 0.09 -8.77
N TRP A 29 2.62 0.51 -8.33
CA TRP A 29 3.91 0.01 -8.81
C TRP A 29 4.23 -1.40 -8.29
N GLU A 30 3.93 -1.69 -7.02
CA GLU A 30 3.98 -3.03 -6.41
C GLU A 30 3.01 -4.00 -7.07
N TRP A 31 1.87 -3.51 -7.56
CA TRP A 31 0.89 -4.32 -8.26
C TRP A 31 1.26 -4.53 -9.73
N ALA A 32 1.81 -3.50 -10.39
CA ALA A 32 2.28 -3.56 -11.77
C ALA A 32 3.54 -4.43 -11.93
N THR A 33 4.46 -4.44 -10.95
CA THR A 33 5.69 -5.25 -11.00
C THR A 33 5.57 -6.57 -10.21
N THR A 34 4.33 -7.01 -9.94
CA THR A 34 4.07 -8.21 -9.14
C THR A 34 4.11 -9.47 -10.03
N VAL A 35 4.86 -10.50 -9.64
CA VAL A 35 4.91 -11.83 -10.34
C VAL A 35 3.94 -12.84 -9.69
N ASP A 36 3.05 -12.35 -8.82
CA ASP A 36 2.01 -13.17 -8.22
C ASP A 36 0.94 -13.55 -9.25
N HIS A 37 0.74 -14.85 -9.44
CA HIS A 37 -0.08 -15.42 -10.52
C HIS A 37 -1.58 -15.25 -10.24
N LYS A 38 -1.96 -14.97 -8.99
CA LYS A 38 -3.34 -14.62 -8.63
C LYS A 38 -3.63 -13.15 -8.96
N LYS A 39 -2.67 -12.26 -8.71
CA LYS A 39 -2.77 -10.83 -9.03
C LYS A 39 -2.64 -10.56 -10.54
N ILE A 40 -1.70 -11.22 -11.23
CA ILE A 40 -1.56 -11.09 -12.69
C ILE A 40 -2.80 -11.61 -13.42
N GLY A 41 -3.44 -12.66 -12.88
CA GLY A 41 -4.70 -13.19 -13.43
C GLY A 41 -5.83 -12.18 -13.35
N ILE A 42 -6.00 -11.49 -12.21
CA ILE A 42 -7.03 -10.46 -12.05
C ILE A 42 -6.74 -9.25 -12.96
N LEU A 43 -5.46 -8.87 -13.10
CA LEU A 43 -5.00 -7.80 -14.01
C LEU A 43 -5.34 -8.10 -15.47
N TYR A 44 -5.09 -9.32 -15.93
CA TYR A 44 -5.43 -9.77 -17.29
C TYR A 44 -6.94 -9.84 -17.53
N LEU A 45 -7.74 -10.26 -16.54
CA LEU A 45 -9.19 -10.21 -16.67
C LEU A 45 -9.71 -8.78 -16.70
N LEU A 46 -9.13 -7.86 -15.92
CA LEU A 46 -9.50 -6.45 -15.94
C LEU A 46 -9.16 -5.80 -17.28
N THR A 47 -7.90 -5.93 -17.72
CA THR A 47 -7.41 -5.32 -18.97
C THR A 47 -8.00 -5.99 -20.21
N GLY A 48 -8.04 -7.32 -20.25
CA GLY A 48 -8.67 -8.09 -21.32
C GLY A 48 -10.19 -7.90 -21.38
N GLY A 49 -10.86 -7.86 -20.22
CA GLY A 49 -12.30 -7.55 -20.13
C GLY A 49 -12.61 -6.12 -20.58
N LEU A 50 -11.76 -5.15 -20.23
CA LEU A 50 -11.89 -3.77 -20.70
C LEU A 50 -11.71 -3.67 -22.21
N PHE A 51 -10.69 -4.33 -22.77
CA PHE A 51 -10.49 -4.39 -24.22
C PHE A 51 -11.62 -5.14 -24.94
N PHE A 52 -12.17 -6.18 -24.33
CA PHE A 52 -13.33 -6.89 -24.88
C PHE A 52 -14.59 -6.02 -24.87
N LEU A 53 -14.80 -5.23 -23.82
CA LEU A 53 -15.90 -4.25 -23.78
C LEU A 53 -15.72 -3.17 -24.84
N ILE A 54 -14.52 -2.59 -24.96
CA ILE A 54 -14.23 -1.57 -25.97
C ILE A 54 -14.38 -2.16 -27.37
N GLY A 55 -13.73 -3.29 -27.67
CA GLY A 55 -13.81 -3.95 -28.97
C GLY A 55 -15.20 -4.49 -29.30
N GLY A 56 -15.95 -4.97 -28.29
CA GLY A 56 -17.33 -5.39 -28.44
C GLY A 56 -18.29 -4.22 -28.67
N LEU A 57 -18.04 -3.09 -28.02
CA LEU A 57 -18.81 -1.86 -28.24
C LEU A 57 -18.49 -1.26 -29.61
N GLU A 58 -17.23 -1.25 -30.03
CA GLU A 58 -16.80 -0.88 -31.38
C GLU A 58 -17.46 -1.80 -32.43
N ALA A 59 -17.50 -3.11 -32.19
CA ALA A 59 -18.18 -4.05 -33.08
C ALA A 59 -19.71 -3.84 -33.14
N LEU A 60 -20.31 -3.35 -32.05
CA LEU A 60 -21.73 -3.00 -32.00
C LEU A 60 -22.02 -1.66 -32.71
N LEU A 61 -21.12 -0.67 -32.61
CA LEU A 61 -21.22 0.64 -33.28
C LEU A 61 -20.97 0.54 -34.79
N VAL A 62 -20.09 -0.37 -35.21
CA VAL A 62 -19.82 -0.65 -36.64
C VAL A 62 -20.98 -1.42 -37.29
N ARG A 63 -21.82 -2.09 -36.49
CA ARG A 63 -23.00 -2.77 -36.99
C ARG A 63 -24.19 -1.81 -37.15
#